data_AF-A0A9K3N0V1-F1
#
_entry.id   AF-A0A9K3N0V1-F1
#
_cell.length_a   1.000
_cell.length_b   1.000
_cell.length_c   1.000
_cell.angle_alpha   90.00
_cell.angle_beta   90.00
_cell.angle_gamma   90.00
#
_symmetry.space_group_name_H-M   'P 1'
#
loop_
_entity.id
_entity.type
_entity.pdbx_description
1 polymer ?
#
loop_
_entity_poly.entity_id
_entity_poly.type
_entity_poly.pdbx_seq_one_letter_code
_entity_poly.pdbx_strand_id
1 'polypeptide(L)'
;MGHIYYGEPAWPNDLLYIFPVVILGTIACNVGLAVLEPSMIGEPADPFATPLEISNVPAGLLTVPFLENVNKFQNPFRRPVATTVFLIGTAVALWLGIGATLPIDKSLTLGLF
;
A
#
# COMPACT_ATOMS: atom_id res chain seq x y z
N MET A 1 -19.48 3.91 -20.49
CA MET A 1 -19.79 5.28 -20.98
C MET A 1 -18.94 6.25 -20.19
N GLY A 2 -18.59 7.41 -20.75
CA GLY A 2 -17.67 8.35 -20.09
C GLY A 2 -18.26 8.95 -18.81
N HIS A 3 -17.86 8.41 -17.66
CA HIS A 3 -18.26 8.95 -16.35
C HIS A 3 -17.63 10.32 -16.04
N ILE A 4 -16.87 10.89 -16.99
CA ILE A 4 -16.18 12.17 -16.92
C ILE A 4 -17.05 13.30 -17.53
N TYR A 5 -18.18 12.96 -18.18
CA TYR A 5 -19.04 13.95 -18.85
C TYR A 5 -20.05 14.65 -17.93
N TYR A 6 -20.08 14.29 -16.65
CA TYR A 6 -20.98 14.87 -15.66
C TYR A 6 -20.25 15.03 -14.32
N GLY A 7 -20.74 15.92 -13.46
CA GLY A 7 -20.11 16.24 -12.18
C GLY A 7 -19.43 17.61 -12.20
N GLU A 8 -18.43 17.78 -11.34
CA GLU A 8 -17.67 19.02 -11.25
C GLU A 8 -16.70 19.16 -12.42
N PRO A 9 -16.57 20.36 -13.04
CA PRO A 9 -15.56 20.60 -14.06
C PRO A 9 -14.15 20.38 -13.51
N ALA A 10 -13.39 19.46 -14.10
CA ALA A 10 -12.02 19.18 -13.69
C ALA A 10 -11.12 20.42 -13.78
N TRP A 11 -11.35 21.26 -14.80
CA TRP A 11 -10.70 22.56 -14.94
C TRP A 11 -11.69 23.71 -14.66
N PRO A 12 -11.27 24.75 -13.90
CA PRO A 12 -10.01 24.86 -13.15
C PRO A 12 -10.05 24.19 -11.77
N ASN A 13 -11.23 23.75 -11.33
CA ASN A 13 -11.50 23.49 -9.92
C ASN A 13 -10.55 22.47 -9.29
N ASP A 14 -10.45 21.27 -9.86
CA ASP A 14 -9.62 20.21 -9.29
C ASP A 14 -8.16 20.33 -9.77
N LEU A 15 -7.98 20.47 -11.09
CA LEU A 15 -6.65 20.46 -11.72
C LEU A 15 -5.79 21.67 -11.37
N LEU A 16 -6.37 22.87 -11.28
CA LEU A 16 -5.60 24.08 -11.00
C LEU A 16 -5.58 24.45 -9.53
N TYR A 17 -6.69 24.24 -8.80
CA TYR A 17 -6.75 24.68 -7.40
C TYR A 17 -6.47 23.57 -6.39
N ILE A 18 -6.96 22.35 -6.59
CA ILE A 18 -6.78 21.26 -5.61
C ILE A 18 -5.46 20.53 -5.82
N PHE A 19 -5.11 20.18 -7.07
CA PHE A 19 -3.92 19.38 -7.37
C PHE A 19 -2.62 20.03 -6.87
N PRO A 20 -2.36 21.34 -7.09
CA PRO A 20 -1.15 21.97 -6.55
C PRO A 20 -1.10 21.99 -5.02
N VAL A 21 -2.25 22.11 -4.34
CA VAL A 21 -2.32 22.06 -2.87
C VAL A 21 -1.91 20.68 -2.36
N VAL A 22 -2.41 19.61 -2.98
CA VAL A 22 -2.03 18.23 -2.61
C VAL A 22 -0.54 17.97 -2.89
N ILE A 23 -0.04 18.43 -4.04
CA ILE A 23 1.36 18.27 -4.43
C ILE A 23 2.28 19.01 -3.45
N LEU A 24 2.04 20.30 -3.23
CA LEU A 24 2.86 21.11 -2.33
C LEU A 24 2.75 20.64 -0.89
N GLY A 25 1.56 20.22 -0.44
CA GLY A 25 1.38 19.64 0.89
C GLY A 25 2.18 18.36 1.07
N THR A 26 2.15 17.45 0.09
CA THR A 26 2.91 16.19 0.13
C THR A 26 4.43 16.45 0.11
N ILE A 27 4.90 17.37 -0.76
CA ILE A 27 6.31 17.76 -0.82
C ILE A 27 6.74 18.39 0.51
N ALA A 28 5.94 19.29 1.08
CA ALA A 28 6.24 19.93 2.35
C ALA A 28 6.34 18.92 3.50
N CYS A 29 5.44 17.94 3.57
CA CYS A 29 5.52 16.86 4.56
C CYS A 29 6.79 16.03 4.40
N ASN A 30 7.12 15.61 3.17
CA ASN A 30 8.31 14.80 2.90
C ASN A 30 9.61 15.57 3.20
N VAL A 31 9.69 16.85 2.82
CA VAL A 31 10.83 17.72 3.15
C VAL A 31 10.92 17.95 4.66
N GLY A 32 9.78 18.17 5.32
CA GLY A 32 9.70 18.30 6.78
C GLY A 32 10.26 17.07 7.48
N LEU A 33 9.83 15.87 7.08
CA LEU A 33 10.37 14.62 7.62
C LEU A 33 11.86 14.44 7.31
N ALA A 34 12.30 14.73 6.09
CA ALA A 34 13.71 14.62 5.71
C ALA A 34 14.64 15.56 6.49
N VAL A 35 14.13 16.72 6.91
CA VAL A 35 14.87 17.68 7.76
C VAL A 35 14.85 17.26 9.23
N LEU A 36 13.71 16.79 9.73
CA LEU A 36 13.54 16.39 11.14
C LEU A 36 14.23 15.05 11.46
N GLU A 37 14.30 14.14 10.49
CA GLU A 37 14.86 12.81 10.64
C GLU A 37 15.78 12.45 9.45
N PRO A 38 17.05 12.91 9.45
CA PRO A 38 17.97 12.63 8.36
C PRO A 38 18.39 11.14 8.34
N SER A 39 18.44 10.56 7.15
CA SER A 39 18.79 9.14 6.96
C SER A 39 20.24 8.85 7.32
N MET A 40 20.49 7.72 8.00
CA MET A 40 21.83 7.18 8.24
C MET A 40 22.36 6.43 7.00
N ILE A 41 23.66 6.56 6.72
CA ILE A 41 24.33 5.76 5.68
C ILE A 41 24.56 4.35 6.24
N GLY A 42 24.07 3.34 5.51
CA GLY A 42 24.21 1.93 5.87
C GLY A 42 25.52 1.29 5.40
N GLU A 43 25.59 -0.02 5.56
CA GLU A 43 26.74 -0.84 5.19
C GLU A 43 26.81 -1.08 3.66
N PRO A 44 28.01 -1.28 3.08
CA PRO A 44 28.14 -1.61 1.66
C PRO A 44 27.40 -2.90 1.27
N ALA A 45 26.78 -2.91 0.09
CA ALA A 45 25.99 -4.05 -0.36
C ALA A 45 26.85 -5.31 -0.63
N ASP A 46 26.39 -6.47 -0.13
CA ASP A 46 26.94 -7.79 -0.44
C ASP A 46 26.09 -8.49 -1.52
N PRO A 47 26.63 -8.75 -2.72
CA PRO A 47 25.90 -9.39 -3.83
C PRO A 47 25.53 -10.86 -3.60
N PHE A 48 25.98 -11.49 -2.51
CA PHE A 48 25.68 -12.91 -2.23
C PHE A 48 24.50 -13.15 -1.27
N ALA A 49 23.83 -12.10 -0.78
CA ALA A 49 22.68 -12.20 0.13
C ALA A 49 21.37 -11.78 -0.55
N THR A 50 20.82 -12.59 -1.47
CA THR A 50 19.57 -12.28 -2.16
C THR A 50 18.36 -12.98 -1.51
N PRO A 51 17.35 -12.24 -1.01
CA PRO A 51 16.10 -12.83 -0.54
C PRO A 51 15.18 -13.18 -1.72
N LEU A 52 14.99 -14.48 -1.97
CA LEU A 52 14.09 -15.02 -3.01
C LEU A 52 12.59 -14.83 -2.72
N GLU A 53 12.21 -14.48 -1.50
CA GLU A 53 10.83 -14.64 -1.03
C GLU A 53 9.85 -13.51 -1.41
N ILE A 54 10.34 -12.35 -1.88
CA ILE A 54 9.49 -11.18 -2.18
C ILE A 54 8.71 -11.32 -3.49
N SER A 55 9.11 -12.21 -4.40
CA SER A 55 8.54 -12.27 -5.77
C SER A 55 7.06 -12.69 -5.83
N ASN A 56 6.55 -13.40 -4.82
CA ASN A 56 5.18 -13.93 -4.86
C ASN A 56 4.12 -12.85 -4.66
N VAL A 57 4.44 -11.77 -3.93
CA VAL A 57 3.50 -10.66 -3.67
C VAL A 57 3.11 -9.93 -4.97
N PRO A 58 4.03 -9.41 -5.80
CA PRO A 58 3.67 -8.76 -7.05
C PRO A 58 3.04 -9.73 -8.05
N ALA A 59 3.48 -10.99 -8.09
CA ALA A 59 2.88 -12.01 -8.94
C ALA A 59 1.40 -12.27 -8.59
N GLY A 60 1.08 -12.39 -7.30
CA GLY A 60 -0.28 -12.57 -6.82
C GLY A 60 -1.18 -11.36 -7.15
N LEU A 61 -0.71 -10.15 -6.88
CA LEU A 61 -1.45 -8.90 -7.16
C LEU A 61 -1.79 -8.73 -8.65
N LEU A 62 -0.90 -9.17 -9.55
CA LEU A 62 -1.14 -9.10 -11.00
C LEU A 62 -2.35 -9.97 -11.41
N THR A 63 -2.57 -11.09 -10.73
CA THR A 63 -3.67 -12.02 -11.06
C THR A 63 -5.05 -11.56 -10.56
N VAL A 64 -5.12 -10.62 -9.62
CA VAL A 64 -6.36 -10.12 -8.99
C VAL A 64 -7.44 -9.73 -10.01
N PRO A 65 -7.20 -8.84 -10.99
CA PRO A 65 -8.24 -8.42 -11.93
C PRO A 65 -8.78 -9.57 -12.79
N PHE A 66 -8.01 -10.63 -13.02
CA PHE A 66 -8.44 -11.79 -13.81
C PHE A 66 -9.29 -12.75 -12.98
N LEU A 67 -8.90 -13.01 -11.73
CA LEU A 67 -9.63 -13.88 -10.82
C LEU A 67 -10.96 -13.25 -10.37
N GLU A 68 -10.96 -11.94 -10.12
CA GLU A 68 -12.12 -11.22 -9.62
C GLU A 68 -13.11 -10.78 -10.71
N ASN A 69 -12.78 -11.01 -11.99
CA ASN A 69 -13.64 -10.67 -13.13
C ASN A 69 -14.95 -11.47 -13.21
N VAL A 70 -15.18 -12.40 -12.27
CA VAL A 70 -16.43 -13.16 -12.14
C VAL A 70 -17.64 -12.26 -11.83
N ASN A 71 -17.43 -11.11 -11.18
CA ASN A 71 -18.50 -10.20 -10.76
C ASN A 71 -18.18 -8.76 -11.17
N LYS A 72 -19.18 -8.04 -11.71
CA LYS A 72 -19.04 -6.63 -12.14
C LYS A 72 -19.22 -5.61 -11.02
N PHE A 73 -19.52 -6.05 -9.80
CA PHE A 73 -19.78 -5.13 -8.69
C PHE A 73 -18.50 -4.37 -8.33
N GLN A 74 -18.61 -3.09 -8.01
CA GLN A 74 -17.48 -2.29 -7.53
C GLN A 74 -17.57 -2.02 -6.03
N ASN A 75 -18.78 -1.95 -5.48
CA ASN A 75 -19.01 -1.69 -4.06
C ASN A 75 -18.48 -2.86 -3.20
N PRO A 76 -17.57 -2.62 -2.22
CA PRO A 76 -17.04 -3.66 -1.33
C PRO A 76 -18.11 -4.45 -0.57
N PHE A 77 -19.21 -3.79 -0.16
CA PHE A 77 -20.33 -4.46 0.53
C PHE A 77 -21.11 -5.44 -0.35
N ARG A 78 -20.91 -5.39 -1.67
CA ARG A 78 -21.51 -6.32 -2.64
C ARG A 78 -20.54 -7.44 -3.05
N ARG A 79 -19.35 -7.47 -2.45
CA ARG A 79 -18.27 -8.45 -2.73
C ARG A 79 -17.70 -9.00 -1.42
N PRO A 80 -18.52 -9.66 -0.59
CA PRO A 80 -18.13 -10.04 0.77
C PRO A 80 -16.87 -10.92 0.81
N VAL A 81 -16.71 -11.86 -0.14
CA VAL A 81 -15.53 -12.75 -0.17
C VAL A 81 -14.25 -11.98 -0.48
N ALA A 82 -14.24 -11.13 -1.52
CA ALA A 82 -13.06 -10.34 -1.89
C ALA A 82 -12.66 -9.37 -0.77
N THR A 83 -13.65 -8.71 -0.15
CA THR A 83 -13.43 -7.80 0.97
C THR A 83 -12.84 -8.54 2.18
N THR A 84 -13.35 -9.71 2.53
CA THR A 84 -12.79 -10.51 3.64
C THR A 84 -11.35 -10.95 3.35
N VAL A 85 -11.04 -11.41 2.14
CA VAL A 85 -9.68 -11.80 1.76
C VAL A 85 -8.73 -10.61 1.84
N PHE A 86 -9.15 -9.43 1.36
CA PHE A 86 -8.38 -8.19 1.47
C PHE A 86 -8.11 -7.81 2.94
N LEU A 87 -9.12 -7.87 3.81
CA LEU A 87 -8.97 -7.53 5.23
C LEU A 87 -8.04 -8.50 5.96
N ILE A 88 -8.19 -9.81 5.74
CA ILE A 88 -7.28 -10.82 6.31
C ILE A 88 -5.86 -10.62 5.79
N GLY A 89 -5.68 -10.41 4.48
CA GLY A 89 -4.36 -10.16 3.89
C GLY A 89 -3.69 -8.91 4.46
N THR A 90 -4.46 -7.83 4.66
CA THR A 90 -3.98 -6.60 5.30
C THR A 90 -3.57 -6.84 6.76
N ALA A 91 -4.40 -7.56 7.52
CA ALA A 91 -4.09 -7.90 8.90
C ALA A 91 -2.81 -8.76 9.01
N VAL A 92 -2.65 -9.76 8.12
CA VAL A 92 -1.45 -10.61 8.07
C VAL A 92 -0.22 -9.79 7.68
N ALA A 93 -0.31 -8.90 6.70
CA ALA A 93 0.81 -8.04 6.30
C ALA A 93 1.28 -7.13 7.45
N LEU A 94 0.35 -6.53 8.18
CA LEU A 94 0.67 -5.73 9.37
C LEU A 94 1.24 -6.60 10.51
N TRP A 95 0.65 -7.78 10.75
CA TRP A 95 1.09 -8.71 11.78
C TRP A 95 2.54 -9.16 11.57
N LEU A 96 2.86 -9.61 10.35
CA LEU A 96 4.21 -10.02 9.97
C LEU A 96 5.17 -8.83 9.94
N GLY A 97 4.72 -7.64 9.52
CA GLY A 97 5.51 -6.41 9.55
C GLY A 97 5.94 -6.02 10.96
N ILE A 98 5.04 -6.10 11.94
CA ILE A 98 5.37 -5.85 13.36
C ILE A 98 6.28 -6.98 13.88
N GLY A 99 5.95 -8.24 13.58
CA GLY A 99 6.71 -9.41 14.01
C GLY A 99 8.16 -9.42 13.52
N ALA A 100 8.46 -8.78 12.38
CA ALA A 100 9.81 -8.63 11.85
C ALA A 100 10.76 -7.82 12.76
N THR A 101 10.22 -7.03 13.69
CA THR A 101 11.02 -6.25 14.67
C THR A 101 11.22 -6.97 16.01
N LEU A 102 10.66 -8.17 16.18
CA LEU A 102 10.71 -8.96 17.42
C LEU A 102 11.65 -10.18 17.27
N PRO A 103 12.12 -10.77 18.38
CA PRO A 103 12.84 -12.04 18.34
C PRO A 103 12.01 -13.16 17.70
N ILE A 104 12.66 -14.10 17.02
CA ILE A 104 11.99 -15.16 16.24
C ILE A 104 11.00 -15.97 17.08
N ASP A 105 11.33 -16.22 18.35
CA ASP A 105 10.48 -16.96 19.30
C ASP A 105 9.16 -16.26 19.65
N LYS A 106 9.08 -14.94 19.41
CA LYS A 106 7.92 -14.09 19.72
C LYS A 106 7.28 -13.48 18.46
N SER A 107 7.92 -13.63 17.31
CA SER A 107 7.51 -13.03 16.04
C SER A 107 6.07 -13.37 15.63
N LEU A 108 5.62 -14.61 15.90
CA LEU A 108 4.26 -15.06 15.59
C LEU A 108 3.23 -14.67 16.64
N THR A 109 3.62 -14.57 17.91
CA THR A 109 2.69 -14.28 19.01
C THR A 109 2.60 -12.81 19.37
N LEU A 110 3.52 -11.99 18.84
CA LEU A 110 3.74 -10.59 19.19
C LEU A 110 3.88 -10.37 20.72
N GLY A 111 4.22 -11.42 21.47
CA GLY A 111 4.28 -11.39 22.94
C GLY A 111 2.92 -11.28 23.64
N LEU A 112 1.81 -11.46 22.92
CA LEU A 112 0.44 -11.33 23.47
C LEU A 112 -0.13 -12.65 23.99
N PHE A 113 0.36 -13.78 23.49
CA PHE A 113 -0.06 -15.13 23.85
C PHE A 113 1.13 -16.10 23.85
#